data_AF-A0A1Y1QQL3-F1
#
_entry.id   AF-A0A1Y1QQL3-F1
#
_cell.length_a   1.000
_cell.length_b   1.000
_cell.length_c   1.000
_cell.angle_alpha   90.00
_cell.angle_beta   90.00
_cell.angle_gamma   90.00
#
_symmetry.space_group_name_H-M   'P 1'
#
loop_
_entity.id
_entity.type
_entity.pdbx_description
1 polymer ?
#
loop_
_entity_poly.entity_id
_entity_poly.type
_entity_poly.pdbx_seq_one_letter_code
_entity_poly.pdbx_strand_id
1 'polypeptide(L)'
;MNIDKEQIIAELDTVLNSTRFRARKVIKLFLQYVVEETLAGRGCELNQQSIATKALGKPADFSPVYNPLVRIEAGRLRKLLQAHYATNDSAIMITMPKGTYAVAFLPGNRPKNITPKTEPTNATAGLAPHVTEGPKLALNCQVLDFIPATTTQVCHRLRSDLLLMLSRFRNIQLVAQAQRSDYTLNIDLQTAGTDIELFILLSHTRSDELIWVNTLRLPAQPSQTDLAALYLQIAANTVALHSGKILYHWAQYQQSLPAPIAAHHDALVHYLAFLHDIRYASFKTALDACHQRLQHFPEDSKALVILARLCGYDHVLQYPLVEQLETTWTHAARTAMKLDPGNAEAHSIFAHNRYFLGDHALCRAELEIAQQTNPFDTSIEYLYGFGLYMTGDKVAGMQAIKALMAIPFPQPDWYHVLPFLHAFNEGHYTEALALAEHIQHFGYWGEMARCVSYFQLGQTERSLRELQELFQYNSVLLNNQNSDNRSIFSHEALKKVLSTLQEIKQLIII
;
A
#
# COMPACT_ATOMS: atom_id res chain seq x y z
N MET A 1 14.46 40.52 31.32
CA MET A 1 15.62 39.97 30.60
C MET A 1 15.33 40.17 29.12
N ASN A 2 16.03 41.07 28.44
CA ASN A 2 15.79 41.31 27.01
C ASN A 2 16.42 40.13 26.25
N ILE A 3 15.58 39.27 25.68
CA ILE A 3 16.06 38.18 24.81
C ILE A 3 16.46 38.83 23.48
N ASP A 4 17.72 38.69 23.09
CA ASP A 4 18.24 39.34 21.89
C ASP A 4 17.83 38.55 20.62
N LYS A 5 17.60 39.27 19.52
CA LYS A 5 17.19 38.72 18.22
C LYS A 5 18.21 37.72 17.68
N GLU A 6 19.51 37.99 17.87
CA GLU A 6 20.58 37.07 17.46
C GLU A 6 20.51 35.74 18.21
N GLN A 7 20.17 35.76 19.50
CA GLN A 7 20.04 34.55 20.30
C GLN A 7 18.83 33.71 19.88
N ILE A 8 17.73 34.35 19.48
CA ILE A 8 16.54 33.65 18.96
C ILE A 8 16.85 32.99 17.61
N ILE A 9 17.62 33.65 16.74
CA ILE A 9 18.01 33.09 15.44
C ILE A 9 18.94 31.88 15.63
N ALA A 10 19.92 31.97 16.54
CA ALA A 10 20.81 30.87 16.86
C ALA A 10 20.06 29.67 17.47
N GLU A 11 19.08 29.93 18.33
CA GLU A 11 18.21 28.89 18.90
C GLU A 11 17.32 28.26 17.82
N LEU A 12 16.75 29.06 16.92
CA LEU A 12 15.98 28.56 15.78
C LEU A 12 16.81 27.60 14.93
N ASP A 13 18.05 27.96 14.57
CA ASP A 13 18.91 27.08 13.78
C ASP A 13 19.25 25.78 14.53
N THR A 14 19.51 25.87 15.83
CA THR A 14 19.72 24.71 16.71
C THR A 14 18.50 23.77 16.70
N VAL A 15 17.29 24.32 16.88
CA VAL A 15 16.04 23.55 16.85
C VAL A 15 15.85 22.92 15.47
N LEU A 16 16.01 23.67 14.38
CA LEU A 16 15.82 23.20 13.00
C LEU A 16 16.80 22.10 12.56
N ASN A 17 17.97 22.03 13.19
CA ASN A 17 19.01 21.02 12.94
C ASN A 17 18.99 19.86 13.96
N SER A 18 18.16 19.95 15.00
CA SER A 18 18.02 18.88 15.99
C SER A 18 17.41 17.60 15.40
N THR A 19 17.69 16.45 16.02
CA THR A 19 17.23 15.12 15.58
C THR A 19 15.70 15.06 15.36
N ARG A 20 14.92 15.82 16.14
CA ARG A 20 13.45 15.84 16.07
C ARG A 20 12.89 16.68 14.91
N PHE A 21 13.69 17.58 14.36
CA PHE A 21 13.26 18.54 13.31
C PHE A 21 13.99 18.33 11.99
N ARG A 22 15.23 17.79 11.98
CA ARG A 22 16.09 17.72 10.79
C ARG A 22 15.47 17.06 9.57
N ALA A 23 14.62 16.04 9.77
CA ALA A 23 13.96 15.29 8.70
C ALA A 23 12.59 15.88 8.27
N ARG A 24 12.06 16.87 9.00
CA ARG A 24 10.66 17.32 8.88
C ARG A 24 10.56 18.64 8.12
N LYS A 25 10.65 18.59 6.79
CA LYS A 25 10.70 19.77 5.90
C LYS A 25 9.56 20.77 6.14
N VAL A 26 8.31 20.29 6.21
CA VAL A 26 7.12 21.15 6.39
C VAL A 26 7.14 21.89 7.73
N ILE A 27 7.46 21.18 8.82
CA ILE A 27 7.56 21.77 10.17
C ILE A 27 8.71 22.78 10.23
N LYS A 28 9.84 22.52 9.55
CA LYS A 28 10.95 23.48 9.47
C LYS A 28 10.51 24.79 8.80
N LEU A 29 9.88 24.70 7.64
CA LEU A 29 9.35 25.86 6.91
C LEU A 29 8.31 26.61 7.75
N PHE A 30 7.40 25.89 8.40
CA PHE A 30 6.42 26.49 9.30
C PHE A 30 7.08 27.25 10.43
N LEU A 31 7.94 26.58 11.21
CA LEU A 31 8.60 27.15 12.39
C LEU A 31 9.46 28.36 12.02
N GLN A 32 10.23 28.23 10.95
CA GLN A 32 11.06 29.32 10.43
C GLN A 32 10.21 30.54 10.11
N TYR A 33 9.15 30.36 9.30
CA TYR A 33 8.27 31.46 8.90
C TYR A 33 7.61 32.16 10.10
N VAL A 34 7.05 31.41 11.05
CA VAL A 34 6.37 32.04 12.20
C VAL A 34 7.33 32.73 13.17
N VAL A 35 8.57 32.24 13.31
CA VAL A 35 9.62 32.90 14.11
C VAL A 35 10.07 34.18 13.43
N GLU A 36 10.32 34.15 12.12
CA GLU A 36 10.70 35.33 11.33
C GLU A 36 9.63 36.43 11.37
N GLU A 37 8.36 36.08 11.16
CA GLU A 37 7.26 37.04 11.22
C GLU A 37 7.04 37.58 12.64
N THR A 38 7.23 36.76 13.66
CA THR A 38 7.15 37.21 15.06
C THR A 38 8.29 38.17 15.41
N LEU A 39 9.52 37.88 14.97
CA LEU A 39 10.70 38.75 15.13
C LEU A 39 10.58 40.06 14.32
N ALA A 40 9.78 40.06 13.25
CA ALA A 40 9.49 41.23 12.45
C ALA A 40 8.31 42.06 12.99
N GLY A 41 7.74 41.70 14.15
CA GLY A 41 6.63 42.41 14.78
C GLY A 41 5.25 42.10 14.19
N ARG A 42 5.15 41.15 13.25
CA ARG A 42 3.92 40.78 12.54
C ARG A 42 3.28 39.49 13.07
N GLY A 43 3.72 38.98 14.22
CA GLY A 43 3.20 37.73 14.80
C GLY A 43 1.67 37.73 15.01
N CYS A 44 1.06 38.89 15.28
CA CYS A 44 -0.39 39.04 15.43
C CYS A 44 -1.18 38.92 14.12
N GLU A 45 -0.52 39.07 12.96
CA GLU A 45 -1.13 38.97 11.63
C GLU A 45 -1.11 37.54 11.07
N LEU A 46 -0.41 36.62 11.76
CA LEU A 46 -0.31 35.22 11.36
C LEU A 46 -1.67 34.53 11.41
N ASN A 47 -2.17 34.15 10.23
CA ASN A 47 -3.40 33.39 10.08
C ASN A 47 -3.18 32.15 9.20
N GLN A 48 -4.21 31.29 9.12
CA GLN A 48 -4.12 30.02 8.38
C GLN A 48 -3.81 30.23 6.90
N GLN A 49 -4.38 31.25 6.28
CA GLN A 49 -4.19 31.52 4.85
C GLN A 49 -2.77 32.02 4.56
N SER A 50 -2.24 32.94 5.38
CA SER A 50 -0.88 33.46 5.21
C SER A 50 0.17 32.37 5.39
N ILE A 51 0.01 31.49 6.37
CA ILE A 51 0.96 30.39 6.63
C ILE A 51 0.90 29.35 5.51
N ALA A 52 -0.32 28.95 5.07
CA ALA A 52 -0.49 27.98 4.00
C ALA A 52 0.20 28.44 2.70
N THR A 53 0.00 29.69 2.32
CA THR A 53 0.50 30.25 1.06
C THR A 53 1.97 30.63 1.13
N LYS A 54 2.38 31.39 2.16
CA LYS A 54 3.73 31.96 2.26
C LYS A 54 4.78 31.01 2.85
N ALA A 55 4.38 30.04 3.68
CA ALA A 55 5.30 29.08 4.30
C ALA A 55 5.21 27.68 3.70
N LEU A 56 4.00 27.20 3.41
CA LEU A 56 3.76 25.81 3.01
C LEU A 56 3.54 25.61 1.51
N GLY A 57 3.67 26.67 0.70
CA GLY A 57 3.59 26.63 -0.76
C GLY A 57 2.23 26.22 -1.30
N LYS A 58 1.13 26.52 -0.58
CA LYS A 58 -0.24 26.25 -1.06
C LYS A 58 -0.74 27.34 -2.00
N PRO A 59 -1.67 27.01 -2.92
CA PRO A 59 -2.24 27.98 -3.85
C PRO A 59 -3.05 29.08 -3.14
N ALA A 60 -3.26 30.22 -3.81
CA ALA A 60 -3.89 31.41 -3.23
C ALA A 60 -5.36 31.21 -2.83
N ASP A 61 -6.05 30.24 -3.45
CA ASP A 61 -7.43 29.85 -3.16
C ASP A 61 -7.55 28.85 -1.99
N PHE A 62 -6.46 28.59 -1.25
CA PHE A 62 -6.49 27.78 -0.03
C PHE A 62 -7.56 28.29 0.94
N SER A 63 -8.57 27.45 1.23
CA SER A 63 -9.62 27.75 2.19
C SER A 63 -9.33 27.09 3.54
N PRO A 64 -9.06 27.88 4.59
CA PRO A 64 -8.92 27.36 5.94
C PRO A 64 -10.17 26.68 6.48
N VAL A 65 -11.35 26.92 5.89
CA VAL A 65 -12.61 26.29 6.32
C VAL A 65 -12.62 24.80 5.97
N TYR A 66 -12.22 24.48 4.74
CA TYR A 66 -12.30 23.12 4.18
C TYR A 66 -10.96 22.36 4.27
N ASN A 67 -9.86 23.03 4.61
CA ASN A 67 -8.55 22.41 4.71
C ASN A 67 -7.87 22.69 6.08
N PRO A 68 -7.80 21.70 6.97
CA PRO A 68 -7.25 21.87 8.31
C PRO A 68 -5.71 21.85 8.38
N LEU A 69 -4.99 21.79 7.26
CA LEU A 69 -3.53 21.62 7.19
C LEU A 69 -2.76 22.49 8.19
N VAL A 70 -3.01 23.80 8.21
CA VAL A 70 -2.26 24.73 9.07
C VAL A 70 -2.55 24.52 10.55
N ARG A 71 -3.80 24.17 10.90
CA ARG A 71 -4.17 23.85 12.28
C ARG A 71 -3.47 22.57 12.75
N ILE A 72 -3.36 21.58 11.87
CA ILE A 72 -2.67 20.31 12.14
C ILE A 72 -1.18 20.56 12.34
N GLU A 73 -0.52 21.26 11.42
CA GLU A 73 0.92 21.54 11.50
C GLU A 73 1.27 22.40 12.72
N ALA A 74 0.41 23.37 13.10
CA ALA A 74 0.59 24.12 14.34
C ALA A 74 0.44 23.22 15.59
N GLY A 75 -0.50 22.28 15.58
CA GLY A 75 -0.63 21.29 16.65
C GLY A 75 0.62 20.40 16.78
N ARG A 76 1.18 19.97 15.66
CA ARG A 76 2.41 19.17 15.59
C ARG A 76 3.62 19.96 16.06
N LEU A 77 3.79 21.19 15.57
CA LEU A 77 4.88 22.08 15.96
C LEU A 77 4.89 22.33 17.48
N ARG A 78 3.72 22.55 18.09
CA ARG A 78 3.61 22.69 19.56
C ARG A 78 4.13 21.47 20.31
N LYS A 79 3.71 20.27 19.91
CA LYS A 79 4.17 19.01 20.52
C LYS A 79 5.66 18.80 20.33
N LEU A 80 6.19 19.12 19.15
CA LEU A 80 7.62 18.97 18.84
C LEU A 80 8.49 19.94 19.64
N LEU A 81 8.09 21.21 19.75
CA LEU A 81 8.79 22.19 20.59
C LEU A 81 8.76 21.75 22.06
N GLN A 82 7.61 21.32 22.57
CA GLN A 82 7.49 20.81 23.94
C GLN A 82 8.40 19.59 24.18
N ALA A 83 8.40 18.61 23.27
CA ALA A 83 9.23 17.42 23.40
C ALA A 83 10.72 17.71 23.21
N HIS A 84 11.08 18.69 22.38
CA HIS A 84 12.46 19.12 22.20
C HIS A 84 13.02 19.71 23.50
N TYR A 85 12.31 20.69 24.09
CA TYR A 85 12.76 21.34 25.32
C TYR A 85 12.54 20.53 26.60
N ALA A 86 11.78 19.43 26.53
CA ALA A 86 11.72 18.47 27.64
C ALA A 86 13.01 17.66 27.82
N THR A 87 13.85 17.56 26.78
CA THR A 87 15.09 16.74 26.80
C THR A 87 16.35 17.50 26.44
N ASN A 88 16.24 18.74 25.97
CA ASN A 88 17.39 19.57 25.60
C ASN A 88 17.37 20.84 26.44
N ASP A 89 18.46 21.07 27.16
CA ASP A 89 18.66 22.32 27.89
C ASP A 89 19.06 23.43 26.91
N SER A 90 18.37 24.56 26.97
CA SER A 90 18.73 25.76 26.20
C SER A 90 18.58 27.01 27.07
N ALA A 91 19.31 28.07 26.70
CA ALA A 91 19.15 29.39 27.31
C ALA A 91 17.84 30.07 26.90
N ILE A 92 17.26 29.69 25.75
CA ILE A 92 16.01 30.24 25.21
C ILE A 92 15.13 29.09 24.76
N MET A 93 13.83 29.18 25.04
CA MET A 93 12.84 28.25 24.56
C MET A 93 11.88 28.94 23.59
N ILE A 94 11.75 28.39 22.39
CA ILE A 94 10.70 28.78 21.44
C ILE A 94 9.44 27.98 21.77
N THR A 95 8.33 28.67 22.04
CA THR A 95 7.03 28.03 22.28
C THR A 95 5.96 28.62 21.36
N MET A 96 4.91 27.86 21.09
CA MET A 96 3.74 28.33 20.36
C MET A 96 2.50 28.14 21.24
N PRO A 97 1.93 29.21 21.82
CA PRO A 97 0.75 29.10 22.67
C PRO A 97 -0.45 28.52 21.91
N LYS A 98 -1.39 27.91 22.65
CA LYS A 98 -2.66 27.45 22.07
C LYS A 98 -3.49 28.65 21.62
N GLY A 99 -4.23 28.49 20.52
CA GLY A 99 -5.12 29.53 19.99
C GLY A 99 -4.44 30.61 19.13
N THR A 100 -3.12 30.59 19.00
CA THR A 100 -2.35 31.52 18.15
C THR A 100 -1.30 30.79 17.32
N TYR A 101 -0.87 31.41 16.22
CA TYR A 101 0.27 30.98 15.42
C TYR A 101 1.55 31.78 15.71
N ALA A 102 1.43 32.87 16.48
CA ALA A 102 2.59 33.59 16.99
C ALA A 102 3.39 32.71 17.94
N VAL A 103 4.72 32.78 17.85
CA VAL A 103 5.60 32.13 18.82
C VAL A 103 5.91 33.08 19.97
N ALA A 104 6.27 32.53 21.12
CA ALA A 104 6.79 33.26 22.26
C ALA A 104 8.17 32.73 22.63
N PHE A 105 9.02 33.63 23.14
CA PHE A 105 10.39 33.32 23.54
C PHE A 105 10.49 33.41 25.06
N LEU A 106 10.87 32.29 25.69
CA LEU A 106 10.99 32.19 27.14
C LEU A 106 12.45 31.97 27.55
N PRO A 107 12.90 32.47 28.71
CA PRO A 107 14.17 32.06 29.30
C PRO A 107 14.15 30.56 29.60
N GLY A 108 15.15 29.80 29.15
CA GLY A 108 15.24 28.36 29.38
C GLY A 108 15.87 28.00 30.73
N ASN A 109 15.62 26.76 31.18
CA ASN A 109 16.19 26.23 32.42
C ASN A 109 17.63 25.77 32.18
N ARG A 110 18.60 26.41 32.82
CA ARG A 110 20.01 25.97 32.79
C ARG A 110 20.46 25.53 34.19
N PRO A 111 20.75 24.25 34.43
CA PRO A 111 21.66 23.87 35.52
C PRO A 111 23.11 23.91 35.03
N LYS A 112 24.02 24.36 35.91
CA LYS A 112 25.48 24.35 35.70
C LYS A 112 26.02 22.92 35.76
N ASN A 113 26.89 22.56 34.81
CA ASN A 113 27.86 21.46 34.82
C ASN A 113 27.48 20.15 35.53
N ILE A 114 27.04 19.13 34.78
CA ILE A 114 27.29 17.72 35.13
C ILE A 114 27.60 16.94 33.84
N THR A 115 28.69 16.18 33.88
CA THR A 115 29.21 15.26 32.86
C THR A 115 28.17 14.23 32.37
N PRO A 116 28.27 13.77 31.11
CA PRO A 116 27.28 12.85 30.54
C PRO A 116 27.33 11.49 31.25
N LYS A 117 26.21 11.13 31.89
CA LYS A 117 25.96 9.79 32.40
C LYS A 117 25.41 8.94 31.25
N THR A 118 26.26 8.10 30.68
CA THR A 118 25.83 6.95 29.89
C THR A 118 25.02 6.02 30.78
N GLU A 119 23.71 5.92 30.52
CA GLU A 119 22.93 4.78 31.00
C GLU A 119 23.05 3.63 29.98
N PRO A 120 23.23 2.39 30.48
CA PRO A 120 23.40 1.22 29.64
C PRO A 120 22.06 0.83 29.03
N THR A 121 22.01 0.79 27.70
CA THR A 121 20.97 0.09 26.97
C THR A 121 21.12 -1.39 27.29
N ASN A 122 20.27 -1.91 28.18
CA ASN A 122 20.05 -3.34 28.33
C ASN A 122 19.50 -3.87 27.00
N ALA A 123 20.40 -4.26 26.11
CA ALA A 123 20.12 -5.18 25.03
C ALA A 123 19.87 -6.55 25.67
N THR A 124 18.62 -6.79 26.10
CA THR A 124 18.12 -8.16 26.06
C THR A 124 18.23 -8.61 24.62
N ALA A 125 19.14 -9.55 24.35
CA ALA A 125 19.16 -10.34 23.14
C ALA A 125 17.82 -11.11 23.08
N GLY A 126 16.79 -10.43 22.57
CA GLY A 126 15.49 -11.04 22.32
C GLY A 126 15.65 -12.04 21.17
N LEU A 127 15.15 -13.26 21.36
CA LEU A 127 14.97 -14.24 20.31
C LEU A 127 14.36 -13.54 19.08
N ALA A 128 15.03 -13.64 17.93
CA ALA A 128 14.52 -13.06 16.69
C ALA A 128 13.08 -13.56 16.45
N PRO A 129 12.14 -12.71 16.00
CA PRO A 129 10.76 -13.13 15.78
C PRO A 129 10.70 -14.36 14.87
N HIS A 130 9.96 -15.38 15.30
CA HIS A 130 9.78 -16.62 14.53
C HIS A 130 8.86 -16.47 13.32
N VAL A 131 8.17 -15.33 13.19
CA VAL A 131 7.25 -15.03 12.09
C VAL A 131 7.68 -13.74 11.39
N THR A 132 7.50 -13.69 10.07
CA THR A 132 7.72 -12.49 9.26
C THR A 132 6.70 -11.44 9.66
N GLU A 133 7.13 -10.19 9.82
CA GLU A 133 6.31 -9.10 10.32
C GLU A 133 6.14 -8.01 9.26
N GLY A 134 4.97 -7.37 9.28
CA GLY A 134 4.68 -6.19 8.47
C GLY A 134 4.54 -4.93 9.31
N PRO A 135 4.23 -3.79 8.68
CA PRO A 135 4.15 -2.50 9.37
C PRO A 135 3.05 -2.45 10.43
N LYS A 136 3.32 -1.68 11.49
CA LYS A 136 2.37 -1.45 12.58
C LYS A 136 1.45 -0.27 12.26
N LEU A 137 0.14 -0.51 12.29
CA LEU A 137 -0.90 0.46 12.02
C LEU A 137 -1.73 0.75 13.28
N ALA A 138 -1.84 2.03 13.65
CA ALA A 138 -2.81 2.49 14.64
C ALA A 138 -4.01 3.16 13.94
N LEU A 139 -5.22 2.76 14.33
CA LEU A 139 -6.47 3.39 13.88
C LEU A 139 -6.98 4.36 14.95
N ASN A 140 -7.16 5.63 14.57
CA ASN A 140 -7.82 6.63 15.38
C ASN A 140 -9.10 7.06 14.69
N CYS A 141 -10.23 6.91 15.37
CA CYS A 141 -11.54 7.33 14.88
C CYS A 141 -12.12 8.29 15.92
N GLN A 142 -12.41 9.52 15.51
CA GLN A 142 -12.92 10.57 16.39
C GLN A 142 -13.99 11.43 15.72
N VAL A 143 -14.80 12.06 16.56
CA VAL A 143 -15.92 12.92 16.19
C VAL A 143 -15.51 14.38 16.43
N LEU A 144 -15.62 15.25 15.42
CA LEU A 144 -15.15 16.64 15.52
C LEU A 144 -16.22 17.63 16.05
N ASP A 145 -17.51 17.38 15.81
CA ASP A 145 -18.61 18.29 16.17
C ASP A 145 -19.50 17.75 17.31
N PHE A 146 -20.41 18.58 17.83
CA PHE A 146 -21.50 18.10 18.72
C PHE A 146 -22.51 17.31 17.88
N ILE A 147 -22.45 15.99 18.00
CA ILE A 147 -23.16 15.08 17.12
C ILE A 147 -24.53 14.65 17.73
N PRO A 148 -25.61 14.54 16.94
CA PRO A 148 -26.87 13.89 17.34
C PRO A 148 -26.65 12.43 17.77
N ALA A 149 -27.35 11.93 18.79
CA ALA A 149 -27.12 10.61 19.40
C ALA A 149 -27.03 9.42 18.39
N THR A 150 -27.74 9.50 17.26
CA THR A 150 -27.73 8.51 16.18
C THR A 150 -26.36 8.36 15.51
N THR A 151 -25.64 9.45 15.29
CA THR A 151 -24.34 9.44 14.60
C THR A 151 -23.21 9.01 15.55
N THR A 152 -23.38 9.18 16.86
CA THR A 152 -22.48 8.59 17.87
C THR A 152 -22.49 7.06 17.83
N GLN A 153 -23.68 6.45 17.63
CA GLN A 153 -23.80 4.99 17.46
C GLN A 153 -23.09 4.51 16.19
N VAL A 154 -23.26 5.23 15.07
CA VAL A 154 -22.56 4.94 13.80
C VAL A 154 -21.04 5.03 13.99
N CYS A 155 -20.54 6.04 14.70
CA CYS A 155 -19.10 6.17 14.97
C CYS A 155 -18.53 5.00 15.79
N HIS A 156 -19.21 4.58 16.86
CA HIS A 156 -18.76 3.43 17.66
C HIS A 156 -18.75 2.15 16.84
N ARG A 157 -19.76 1.94 16.00
CA ARG A 157 -19.83 0.81 15.09
C ARG A 157 -18.70 0.85 14.05
N LEU A 158 -18.51 1.97 13.36
CA LEU A 158 -17.45 2.17 12.37
C LEU A 158 -16.07 1.84 12.94
N ARG A 159 -15.76 2.32 14.15
CA ARG A 159 -14.46 2.03 14.77
C ARG A 159 -14.25 0.52 14.97
N SER A 160 -15.24 -0.18 15.54
CA SER A 160 -15.14 -1.62 15.80
C SER A 160 -15.08 -2.43 14.51
N ASP A 161 -15.95 -2.10 13.55
CA ASP A 161 -16.02 -2.77 12.25
C ASP A 161 -14.73 -2.57 11.44
N LEU A 162 -14.15 -1.36 11.44
CA LEU A 162 -12.87 -1.08 10.79
C LEU A 162 -11.72 -1.85 11.43
N LEU A 163 -11.66 -1.93 12.77
CA LEU A 163 -10.64 -2.74 13.45
C LEU A 163 -10.77 -4.22 13.07
N LEU A 164 -12.00 -4.74 13.06
CA LEU A 164 -12.26 -6.13 12.67
C LEU A 164 -11.90 -6.38 11.20
N MET A 165 -12.29 -5.47 10.31
CA MET A 165 -11.95 -5.54 8.88
C MET A 165 -10.43 -5.51 8.68
N LEU A 166 -9.74 -4.52 9.25
CA LEU A 166 -8.29 -4.36 9.11
C LEU A 166 -7.54 -5.55 9.73
N SER A 167 -8.09 -6.19 10.77
CA SER A 167 -7.48 -7.38 11.38
C SER A 167 -7.45 -8.59 10.44
N ARG A 168 -8.20 -8.58 9.32
CA ARG A 168 -8.19 -9.65 8.31
C ARG A 168 -6.97 -9.57 7.38
N PHE A 169 -6.26 -8.45 7.35
CA PHE A 169 -5.07 -8.24 6.54
C PHE A 169 -3.82 -8.69 7.29
N ARG A 170 -3.24 -9.82 6.89
CA ARG A 170 -2.10 -10.46 7.59
C ARG A 170 -0.75 -9.78 7.35
N ASN A 171 -0.69 -8.88 6.36
CA ASN A 171 0.51 -8.12 6.02
C ASN A 171 0.71 -6.85 6.87
N ILE A 172 -0.23 -6.53 7.77
CA ILE A 172 -0.10 -5.42 8.72
C ILE A 172 -0.29 -5.91 10.17
N GLN A 173 0.16 -5.10 11.12
CA GLN A 173 -0.05 -5.35 12.55
C GLN A 173 -0.85 -4.21 13.17
N LEU A 174 -2.04 -4.51 13.69
CA LEU A 174 -2.83 -3.51 14.41
C LEU A 174 -2.27 -3.26 15.81
N VAL A 175 -2.07 -2.00 16.16
CA VAL A 175 -1.59 -1.60 17.49
C VAL A 175 -2.51 -0.55 18.12
N ALA A 176 -2.74 -0.67 19.43
CA ALA A 176 -3.63 0.22 20.17
C ALA A 176 -3.03 1.62 20.41
N GLN A 177 -1.70 1.75 20.46
CA GLN A 177 -1.00 2.99 20.80
C GLN A 177 -0.26 3.56 19.59
N ALA A 178 -0.61 4.79 19.18
CA ALA A 178 0.04 5.49 18.07
C ALA A 178 1.57 5.65 18.25
N GLN A 179 2.05 5.77 19.48
CA GLN A 179 3.48 5.91 19.79
C GLN A 179 4.32 4.67 19.40
N ARG A 180 3.69 3.51 19.21
CA ARG A 180 4.34 2.25 18.80
C ARG A 180 3.99 1.84 17.37
N SER A 181 3.34 2.73 16.61
CA SER A 181 2.90 2.46 15.24
C SER A 181 3.88 3.05 14.22
N ASP A 182 4.08 2.34 13.11
CA ASP A 182 4.76 2.88 11.93
C ASP A 182 3.84 3.86 11.18
N TYR A 183 2.53 3.58 11.18
CA TYR A 183 1.51 4.37 10.51
C TYR A 183 0.33 4.68 11.42
N THR A 184 -0.29 5.84 11.22
CA THR A 184 -1.59 6.18 11.79
C THR A 184 -2.60 6.42 10.69
N LEU A 185 -3.76 5.76 10.79
CA LEU A 185 -4.95 6.04 10.01
C LEU A 185 -5.91 6.80 10.91
N ASN A 186 -6.03 8.11 10.68
CA ASN A 186 -6.95 8.98 11.41
C ASN A 186 -8.21 9.16 10.58
N ILE A 187 -9.36 8.95 11.19
CA ILE A 187 -10.67 9.15 10.58
C ILE A 187 -11.43 10.11 11.47
N ASP A 188 -11.63 11.31 10.94
CA ASP A 188 -12.37 12.37 11.58
C ASP A 188 -13.77 12.43 10.97
N LEU A 189 -14.78 12.30 11.83
CA LEU A 189 -16.18 12.30 11.41
C LEU A 189 -16.81 13.68 11.68
N GLN A 190 -17.49 14.19 10.67
CA GLN A 190 -18.24 15.43 10.73
C GLN A 190 -19.67 15.21 10.21
N THR A 191 -20.64 15.92 10.79
CA THR A 191 -22.02 15.95 10.27
C THR A 191 -22.14 17.02 9.19
N ALA A 192 -22.56 16.64 7.99
CA ALA A 192 -22.78 17.52 6.85
C ALA A 192 -24.23 17.40 6.37
N GLY A 193 -25.13 18.21 6.93
CA GLY A 193 -26.57 18.12 6.63
C GLY A 193 -27.16 16.82 7.15
N THR A 194 -27.67 15.97 6.25
CA THR A 194 -28.22 14.64 6.55
C THR A 194 -27.18 13.52 6.45
N ASP A 195 -25.95 13.84 6.04
CA ASP A 195 -24.89 12.85 5.80
C ASP A 195 -23.77 13.00 6.84
N ILE A 196 -22.97 11.94 6.92
CA ILE A 196 -21.73 11.88 7.69
C ILE A 196 -20.59 11.98 6.69
N GLU A 197 -19.74 12.98 6.88
CA GLU A 197 -18.51 13.14 6.10
C GLU A 197 -17.33 12.60 6.93
N LEU A 198 -16.53 11.74 6.31
CA LEU A 198 -15.38 11.08 6.90
C LEU A 198 -14.13 11.65 6.24
N PHE A 199 -13.32 12.39 7.02
CA PHE A 199 -12.00 12.84 6.61
C PHE A 199 -10.97 11.80 7.04
N ILE A 200 -10.35 11.15 6.07
CA ILE A 200 -9.43 10.05 6.30
C ILE A 200 -8.02 10.53 5.98
N LEU A 201 -7.11 10.38 6.94
CA LEU A 201 -5.72 10.79 6.85
C LEU A 201 -4.81 9.63 7.24
N LEU A 202 -4.03 9.14 6.28
CA LEU A 202 -2.97 8.17 6.50
C LEU A 202 -1.62 8.89 6.60
N SER A 203 -0.90 8.66 7.69
CA SER A 203 0.43 9.24 7.88
C SER A 203 1.45 8.24 8.40
N HIS A 204 2.70 8.42 7.99
CA HIS A 204 3.84 7.66 8.51
C HIS A 204 4.39 8.35 9.75
N THR A 205 4.33 7.67 10.89
CA THR A 205 4.62 8.22 12.23
C THR A 205 6.08 8.64 12.37
N ARG A 206 7.00 7.94 11.70
CA ARG A 206 8.44 8.21 11.85
C ARG A 206 8.92 9.41 11.03
N SER A 207 8.40 9.60 9.80
CA SER A 207 8.73 10.76 8.97
C SER A 207 7.79 11.96 9.16
N ASP A 208 6.63 11.77 9.82
CA ASP A 208 5.47 12.68 9.82
C ASP A 208 4.93 12.98 8.40
N GLU A 209 5.20 12.10 7.45
CA GLU A 209 4.72 12.23 6.08
C GLU A 209 3.22 11.93 5.99
N LEU A 210 2.49 12.78 5.29
CA LEU A 210 1.09 12.56 4.93
C LEU A 210 1.06 11.76 3.63
N ILE A 211 0.70 10.48 3.72
CA ILE A 211 0.79 9.53 2.61
C ILE A 211 -0.45 9.59 1.74
N TRP A 212 -1.62 9.70 2.37
CA TRP A 212 -2.88 9.66 1.67
C TRP A 212 -3.96 10.39 2.45
N VAL A 213 -4.81 11.08 1.71
CA VAL A 213 -6.00 11.76 2.23
C VAL A 213 -7.17 11.43 1.34
N ASN A 214 -8.34 11.23 1.95
CA ASN A 214 -9.58 11.12 1.23
C ASN A 214 -10.74 11.65 2.07
N THR A 215 -11.80 12.06 1.39
CA THR A 215 -13.06 12.45 2.01
C THR A 215 -14.16 11.58 1.44
N LEU A 216 -14.81 10.82 2.31
CA LEU A 216 -15.90 9.92 1.94
C LEU A 216 -17.19 10.37 2.61
N ARG A 217 -18.32 10.14 1.96
CA ARG A 217 -19.64 10.47 2.48
C ARG A 217 -20.42 9.20 2.75
N LEU A 218 -21.17 9.23 3.84
CA LEU A 218 -21.98 8.12 4.29
C LEU A 218 -23.35 8.68 4.73
N PRO A 219 -24.48 8.04 4.36
CA PRO A 219 -25.79 8.45 4.86
C PRO A 219 -25.86 8.43 6.39
N ALA A 220 -26.72 9.24 7.02
CA ALA A 220 -26.90 9.21 8.48
C ALA A 220 -27.33 7.84 9.04
N GLN A 221 -28.02 7.03 8.23
CA GLN A 221 -28.39 5.66 8.54
C GLN A 221 -27.88 4.73 7.42
N PRO A 222 -26.59 4.34 7.47
CA PRO A 222 -26.00 3.57 6.40
C PRO A 222 -26.53 2.13 6.38
N SER A 223 -26.83 1.63 5.18
CA SER A 223 -27.10 0.21 4.96
C SER A 223 -25.83 -0.63 5.12
N GLN A 224 -25.96 -1.96 5.16
CA GLN A 224 -24.79 -2.84 5.14
C GLN A 224 -23.96 -2.67 3.86
N THR A 225 -24.61 -2.41 2.72
CA THR A 225 -23.95 -2.17 1.43
C THR A 225 -23.13 -0.88 1.46
N ASP A 226 -23.66 0.20 2.05
CA ASP A 226 -22.93 1.47 2.18
C ASP A 226 -21.67 1.31 3.03
N LEU A 227 -21.78 0.58 4.15
CA LEU A 227 -20.64 0.29 5.02
C LEU A 227 -19.62 -0.62 4.33
N ALA A 228 -20.07 -1.65 3.62
CA ALA A 228 -19.17 -2.55 2.89
C ALA A 228 -18.38 -1.80 1.82
N ALA A 229 -19.05 -0.93 1.04
CA ALA A 229 -18.40 -0.09 0.05
C ALA A 229 -17.36 0.87 0.67
N LEU A 230 -17.72 1.51 1.80
CA LEU A 230 -16.81 2.36 2.57
C LEU A 230 -15.56 1.58 3.02
N TYR A 231 -15.74 0.41 3.63
CA TYR A 231 -14.65 -0.40 4.16
C TYR A 231 -13.75 -0.92 3.06
N LEU A 232 -14.32 -1.38 1.95
CA LEU A 232 -13.59 -1.84 0.78
C LEU A 232 -12.73 -0.71 0.18
N GLN A 233 -13.28 0.51 0.07
CA GLN A 233 -12.52 1.65 -0.44
C GLN A 233 -11.39 2.07 0.50
N ILE A 234 -11.62 2.05 1.82
CA ILE A 234 -10.56 2.30 2.81
C ILE A 234 -9.47 1.22 2.69
N ALA A 235 -9.85 -0.06 2.65
CA ALA A 235 -8.91 -1.17 2.57
C ALA A 235 -8.07 -1.12 1.29
N ALA A 236 -8.72 -0.96 0.13
CA ALA A 236 -8.09 -0.87 -1.19
C ALA A 236 -7.06 0.25 -1.28
N ASN A 237 -7.29 1.39 -0.63
CA ASN A 237 -6.38 2.53 -0.68
C ASN A 237 -5.34 2.54 0.46
N THR A 238 -5.48 1.72 1.50
CA THR A 238 -4.57 1.78 2.66
C THR A 238 -3.75 0.50 2.84
N VAL A 239 -4.39 -0.66 2.92
CA VAL A 239 -3.77 -1.92 3.39
C VAL A 239 -3.76 -3.04 2.36
N ALA A 240 -4.50 -2.91 1.26
CA ALA A 240 -4.51 -3.92 0.20
C ALA A 240 -3.11 -4.14 -0.39
N LEU A 241 -2.80 -5.39 -0.73
CA LEU A 241 -1.44 -5.82 -1.10
C LEU A 241 -0.86 -5.05 -2.30
N HIS A 242 -1.67 -4.82 -3.34
CA HIS A 242 -1.21 -4.22 -4.59
C HIS A 242 -1.50 -2.72 -4.74
N SER A 243 -2.62 -2.26 -4.17
CA SER A 243 -3.11 -0.87 -4.32
C SER A 243 -2.96 -0.03 -3.05
N GLY A 244 -2.79 -0.68 -1.90
CA GLY A 244 -2.69 -0.02 -0.60
C GLY A 244 -1.40 0.76 -0.44
N LYS A 245 -1.51 1.99 0.08
CA LYS A 245 -0.34 2.89 0.22
C LYS A 245 0.64 2.47 1.31
N ILE A 246 0.19 1.78 2.37
CA ILE A 246 1.03 1.44 3.53
C ILE A 246 2.16 0.49 3.14
N LEU A 247 1.83 -0.62 2.49
CA LEU A 247 2.79 -1.70 2.22
C LEU A 247 3.87 -1.23 1.25
N TYR A 248 3.47 -0.56 0.16
CA TYR A 248 4.40 0.02 -0.81
C TYR A 248 5.33 1.04 -0.16
N HIS A 249 4.78 2.04 0.52
CA HIS A 249 5.58 3.06 1.20
C HIS A 249 6.52 2.43 2.25
N TRP A 250 6.05 1.43 2.99
CA TRP A 250 6.86 0.75 4.00
C TRP A 250 8.05 0.01 3.41
N ALA A 251 7.85 -0.75 2.33
CA ALA A 251 8.95 -1.45 1.67
C ALA A 251 10.02 -0.47 1.16
N GLN A 252 9.61 0.62 0.50
CA GLN A 252 10.53 1.67 0.06
C GLN A 252 11.26 2.33 1.22
N TYR A 253 10.53 2.64 2.29
CA TYR A 253 11.12 3.24 3.48
C TYR A 253 12.19 2.32 4.09
N GLN A 254 11.92 1.02 4.24
CA GLN A 254 12.90 0.05 4.75
C GLN A 254 14.14 -0.02 3.86
N GLN A 255 13.98 -0.05 2.54
CA GLN A 255 15.09 -0.06 1.58
C GLN A 255 15.90 1.25 1.56
N SER A 256 15.28 2.37 1.94
CA SER A 256 15.95 3.68 2.01
C SER A 256 16.81 3.88 3.26
N LEU A 257 16.67 3.03 4.28
CA LEU A 257 17.43 3.14 5.51
C LEU A 257 18.90 2.74 5.28
N PRO A 258 19.85 3.41 5.95
CA PRO A 258 21.27 3.06 5.83
C PRO A 258 21.63 1.75 6.56
N ALA A 259 20.77 1.30 7.47
CA ALA A 259 20.92 0.04 8.16
C ALA A 259 20.31 -1.10 7.33
N PRO A 260 20.84 -2.33 7.41
CA PRO A 260 20.24 -3.47 6.73
C PRO A 260 18.82 -3.71 7.22
N ILE A 261 17.97 -4.23 6.33
CA ILE A 261 16.60 -4.62 6.67
C ILE A 261 16.65 -5.69 7.75
N ALA A 262 15.82 -5.54 8.78
CA ALA A 262 15.77 -6.53 9.84
C ALA A 262 15.29 -7.89 9.30
N ALA A 263 15.90 -8.99 9.77
CA ALA A 263 15.66 -10.34 9.22
C ALA A 263 14.18 -10.81 9.28
N HIS A 264 13.37 -10.28 10.20
CA HIS A 264 11.93 -10.58 10.30
C HIS A 264 11.06 -9.74 9.34
N HIS A 265 11.62 -8.72 8.70
CA HIS A 265 10.95 -7.92 7.66
C HIS A 265 11.40 -8.30 6.25
N ASP A 266 12.60 -8.88 6.13
CA ASP A 266 13.34 -9.01 4.87
C ASP A 266 12.54 -9.68 3.73
N ALA A 267 11.91 -10.82 4.01
CA ALA A 267 11.10 -11.54 3.02
C ALA A 267 9.90 -10.71 2.52
N LEU A 268 9.20 -10.02 3.42
CA LEU A 268 8.04 -9.20 3.05
C LEU A 268 8.47 -7.93 2.31
N VAL A 269 9.55 -7.26 2.72
CA VAL A 269 10.04 -6.05 2.03
C VAL A 269 10.42 -6.35 0.60
N HIS A 270 11.19 -7.42 0.34
CA HIS A 270 11.58 -7.78 -1.01
C HIS A 270 10.41 -8.30 -1.84
N TYR A 271 9.47 -9.03 -1.24
CA TYR A 271 8.23 -9.41 -1.91
C TYR A 271 7.42 -8.19 -2.38
N LEU A 272 7.22 -7.21 -1.50
CA LEU A 272 6.50 -5.97 -1.83
C LEU A 272 7.23 -5.14 -2.89
N ALA A 273 8.56 -5.11 -2.86
CA ALA A 273 9.37 -4.48 -3.90
C ALA A 273 9.18 -5.17 -5.27
N PHE A 274 9.16 -6.51 -5.28
CA PHE A 274 8.82 -7.29 -6.48
C PHE A 274 7.42 -7.00 -7.01
N LEU A 275 6.41 -6.84 -6.14
CA LEU A 275 5.05 -6.53 -6.60
C LEU A 275 4.94 -5.18 -7.34
N HIS A 276 5.87 -4.25 -7.07
CA HIS A 276 5.97 -2.98 -7.80
C HIS A 276 6.88 -3.07 -9.03
N ASP A 277 7.96 -3.83 -8.92
CA ASP A 277 8.91 -4.09 -9.99
C ASP A 277 8.97 -5.59 -10.29
N ILE A 278 8.07 -6.04 -11.15
CA ILE A 278 7.94 -7.45 -11.54
C ILE A 278 8.96 -7.85 -12.61
N ARG A 279 10.21 -7.41 -12.47
CA ARG A 279 11.31 -7.89 -13.31
C ARG A 279 11.94 -9.13 -12.70
N TYR A 280 12.55 -9.95 -13.56
CA TYR A 280 13.26 -11.18 -13.16
C TYR A 280 14.24 -10.96 -11.99
N ALA A 281 15.02 -9.88 -12.02
CA ALA A 281 15.99 -9.58 -10.97
C ALA A 281 15.32 -9.34 -9.60
N SER A 282 14.24 -8.57 -9.57
CA SER A 282 13.48 -8.27 -8.36
C SER A 282 12.77 -9.52 -7.82
N PHE A 283 12.18 -10.32 -8.72
CA PHE A 283 11.61 -11.63 -8.37
C PHE A 283 12.66 -12.53 -7.72
N LYS A 284 13.85 -12.63 -8.31
CA LYS A 284 14.94 -13.44 -7.76
C LYS A 284 15.32 -12.98 -6.35
N THR A 285 15.47 -11.68 -6.13
CA THR A 285 15.77 -11.14 -4.79
C THR A 285 14.68 -11.50 -3.77
N ALA A 286 13.40 -11.38 -4.15
CA ALA A 286 12.28 -11.77 -3.28
C ALA A 286 12.29 -13.27 -2.95
N LEU A 287 12.56 -14.13 -3.94
CA LEU A 287 12.63 -15.57 -3.76
C LEU A 287 13.80 -15.96 -2.84
N ASP A 288 14.99 -15.39 -3.06
CA ASP A 288 16.18 -15.66 -2.24
C ASP A 288 15.95 -15.25 -0.78
N ALA A 289 15.41 -14.05 -0.54
CA ALA A 289 15.06 -13.57 0.81
C ALA A 289 14.03 -14.48 1.51
N CYS A 290 13.02 -14.93 0.76
CA CYS A 290 12.01 -15.84 1.28
C CYS A 290 12.58 -17.22 1.63
N HIS A 291 13.46 -17.78 0.78
CA HIS A 291 14.14 -19.05 1.06
C HIS A 291 15.06 -18.93 2.28
N GLN A 292 15.84 -17.86 2.37
CA GLN A 292 16.70 -17.62 3.53
C GLN A 292 15.90 -17.58 4.83
N ARG A 293 14.72 -16.95 4.80
CA ARG A 293 13.80 -16.91 5.95
C ARG A 293 13.31 -18.31 6.33
N LEU A 294 12.82 -19.08 5.36
CA LEU A 294 12.25 -20.42 5.58
C LEU A 294 13.30 -21.48 5.97
N GLN A 295 14.57 -21.29 5.60
CA GLN A 295 15.67 -22.14 6.08
C GLN A 295 15.84 -22.07 7.61
N HIS A 296 15.65 -20.89 8.20
CA HIS A 296 15.78 -20.67 9.64
C HIS A 296 14.46 -20.85 10.39
N PHE A 297 13.34 -20.50 9.74
CA PHE A 297 11.99 -20.53 10.30
C PHE A 297 11.03 -21.26 9.33
N PRO A 298 11.09 -22.60 9.25
CA PRO A 298 10.32 -23.37 8.26
C PRO A 298 8.80 -23.30 8.48
N GLU A 299 8.36 -22.95 9.69
CA GLU A 299 6.94 -22.77 10.05
C GLU A 299 6.50 -21.30 10.04
N ASP A 300 7.24 -20.42 9.37
CA ASP A 300 6.82 -19.03 9.19
C ASP A 300 5.67 -18.94 8.16
N SER A 301 4.43 -18.98 8.66
CA SER A 301 3.22 -18.97 7.83
C SER A 301 3.20 -17.86 6.78
N LYS A 302 3.70 -16.65 7.11
CA LYS A 302 3.68 -15.53 6.16
C LYS A 302 4.75 -15.68 5.08
N ALA A 303 5.95 -16.15 5.42
CA ALA A 303 6.95 -16.48 4.42
C ALA A 303 6.48 -17.63 3.52
N LEU A 304 5.74 -18.62 4.05
CA LEU A 304 5.14 -19.69 3.24
C LEU A 304 4.07 -19.16 2.27
N VAL A 305 3.22 -18.21 2.69
CA VAL A 305 2.27 -17.53 1.78
C VAL A 305 3.03 -16.77 0.68
N ILE A 306 4.09 -16.04 1.04
CA ILE A 306 4.94 -15.33 0.07
C ILE A 306 5.56 -16.30 -0.93
N LEU A 307 6.15 -17.42 -0.47
CA LEU A 307 6.71 -18.45 -1.35
C LEU A 307 5.64 -19.02 -2.30
N ALA A 308 4.46 -19.36 -1.78
CA ALA A 308 3.37 -19.85 -2.62
C ALA A 308 2.92 -18.81 -3.65
N ARG A 309 2.89 -17.51 -3.28
CA ARG A 309 2.58 -16.40 -4.22
C ARG A 309 3.66 -16.29 -5.29
N LEU A 310 4.94 -16.37 -4.92
CA LEU A 310 6.06 -16.35 -5.85
C LEU A 310 6.00 -17.54 -6.82
N CYS A 311 5.56 -18.73 -6.39
CA CYS A 311 5.32 -19.86 -7.29
C CYS A 311 4.25 -19.51 -8.36
N GLY A 312 3.15 -18.88 -7.94
CA GLY A 312 2.13 -18.41 -8.89
C GLY A 312 2.66 -17.37 -9.88
N TYR A 313 3.51 -16.45 -9.43
CA TYR A 313 4.15 -15.48 -10.32
C TYR A 313 5.19 -16.12 -11.24
N ASP A 314 5.99 -17.07 -10.77
CA ASP A 314 6.93 -17.85 -11.60
C ASP A 314 6.20 -18.53 -12.75
N HIS A 315 5.03 -19.12 -12.45
CA HIS A 315 4.16 -19.74 -13.44
C HIS A 315 3.57 -18.71 -14.43
N VAL A 316 2.95 -17.63 -13.96
CA VAL A 316 2.25 -16.67 -14.82
C VAL A 316 3.22 -15.82 -15.66
N LEU A 317 4.37 -15.45 -15.08
CA LEU A 317 5.38 -14.60 -15.73
C LEU A 317 6.49 -15.41 -16.42
N GLN A 318 6.50 -16.74 -16.23
CA GLN A 318 7.40 -17.68 -16.89
C GLN A 318 8.89 -17.36 -16.65
N TYR A 319 9.31 -17.25 -15.39
CA TYR A 319 10.71 -16.96 -14.98
C TYR A 319 11.64 -18.19 -14.83
N PRO A 320 11.15 -19.39 -15.11
CA PRO A 320 11.56 -20.67 -14.47
C PRO A 320 12.61 -20.62 -13.33
N LEU A 321 12.33 -19.91 -12.24
CA LEU A 321 13.24 -19.77 -11.10
C LEU A 321 12.91 -20.69 -9.92
N VAL A 322 11.66 -21.14 -9.79
CA VAL A 322 11.26 -22.06 -8.72
C VAL A 322 11.54 -23.50 -9.13
N GLU A 323 12.38 -24.18 -8.36
CA GLU A 323 12.65 -25.61 -8.50
C GLU A 323 11.47 -26.45 -8.04
N GLN A 324 11.16 -27.51 -8.80
CA GLN A 324 10.03 -28.41 -8.56
C GLN A 324 8.74 -27.63 -8.24
N LEU A 325 8.40 -26.66 -9.12
CA LEU A 325 7.34 -25.67 -8.92
C LEU A 325 6.05 -26.26 -8.31
N GLU A 326 5.54 -27.37 -8.85
CA GLU A 326 4.33 -28.03 -8.35
C GLU A 326 4.42 -28.45 -6.88
N THR A 327 5.51 -29.14 -6.50
CA THR A 327 5.68 -29.69 -5.16
C THR A 327 5.96 -28.58 -4.16
N THR A 328 6.82 -27.63 -4.52
CA THR A 328 7.14 -26.43 -3.71
C THR A 328 5.89 -25.60 -3.45
N TRP A 329 5.10 -25.30 -4.49
CA TRP A 329 3.88 -24.51 -4.37
C TRP A 329 2.84 -25.22 -3.49
N THR A 330 2.58 -26.50 -3.77
CA THR A 330 1.61 -27.30 -3.01
C THR A 330 2.00 -27.37 -1.54
N HIS A 331 3.28 -27.62 -1.23
CA HIS A 331 3.77 -27.71 0.13
C HIS A 331 3.63 -26.36 0.86
N ALA A 332 4.11 -25.27 0.26
CA ALA A 332 4.07 -23.94 0.88
C ALA A 332 2.63 -23.50 1.19
N ALA A 333 1.72 -23.61 0.21
CA ALA A 333 0.33 -23.19 0.37
C ALA A 333 -0.42 -24.02 1.44
N ARG A 334 -0.27 -25.36 1.42
CA ARG A 334 -0.93 -26.23 2.39
C ARG A 334 -0.40 -26.03 3.82
N THR A 335 0.91 -25.88 3.95
CA THR A 335 1.53 -25.65 5.27
C THR A 335 1.12 -24.29 5.83
N ALA A 336 1.09 -23.23 5.00
CA ALA A 336 0.58 -21.92 5.42
C ALA A 336 -0.85 -21.98 5.94
N MET A 337 -1.76 -22.65 5.22
CA MET A 337 -3.15 -22.85 5.66
C MET A 337 -3.27 -23.65 6.96
N LYS A 338 -2.40 -24.67 7.14
CA LYS A 338 -2.38 -25.44 8.39
C LYS A 338 -1.97 -24.59 9.59
N LEU A 339 -1.03 -23.66 9.40
CA LEU A 339 -0.49 -22.80 10.45
C LEU A 339 -1.38 -21.60 10.76
N ASP A 340 -2.06 -21.03 9.75
CA ASP A 340 -3.06 -19.97 9.90
C ASP A 340 -4.31 -20.28 9.05
N PRO A 341 -5.24 -21.10 9.55
CA PRO A 341 -6.47 -21.46 8.84
C PRO A 341 -7.41 -20.29 8.60
N GLY A 342 -7.18 -19.14 9.26
CA GLY A 342 -7.97 -17.92 9.07
C GLY A 342 -7.35 -16.97 8.04
N ASN A 343 -6.30 -17.38 7.33
CA ASN A 343 -5.61 -16.54 6.36
C ASN A 343 -6.25 -16.67 4.97
N ALA A 344 -7.05 -15.68 4.60
CA ALA A 344 -7.70 -15.62 3.29
C ALA A 344 -6.70 -15.66 2.11
N GLU A 345 -5.51 -15.05 2.26
CA GLU A 345 -4.49 -15.08 1.20
C GLU A 345 -3.92 -16.49 1.00
N ALA A 346 -3.80 -17.28 2.07
CA ALA A 346 -3.35 -18.67 2.02
C ALA A 346 -4.36 -19.57 1.28
N HIS A 347 -5.66 -19.40 1.57
CA HIS A 347 -6.73 -20.07 0.83
C HIS A 347 -6.73 -19.67 -0.66
N SER A 348 -6.63 -18.36 -0.95
CA SER A 348 -6.61 -17.84 -2.32
C SER A 348 -5.44 -18.37 -3.14
N ILE A 349 -4.23 -18.47 -2.57
CA ILE A 349 -3.08 -18.99 -3.30
C ILE A 349 -3.10 -20.52 -3.44
N PHE A 350 -3.69 -21.23 -2.47
CA PHE A 350 -3.93 -22.67 -2.59
C PHE A 350 -4.96 -22.98 -3.67
N ALA A 351 -6.06 -22.21 -3.76
CA ALA A 351 -7.01 -22.31 -4.86
C ALA A 351 -6.34 -22.18 -6.23
N HIS A 352 -5.47 -21.18 -6.40
CA HIS A 352 -4.72 -20.99 -7.64
C HIS A 352 -3.82 -22.20 -7.95
N ASN A 353 -3.15 -22.77 -6.94
CA ASN A 353 -2.39 -24.00 -7.09
C ASN A 353 -3.27 -25.20 -7.50
N ARG A 354 -4.49 -25.33 -6.96
CA ARG A 354 -5.43 -26.40 -7.34
C ARG A 354 -5.89 -26.25 -8.78
N TYR A 355 -6.15 -25.02 -9.21
CA TYR A 355 -6.43 -24.71 -10.61
C TYR A 355 -5.26 -25.12 -11.53
N PHE A 356 -4.04 -24.76 -11.17
CA PHE A 356 -2.82 -25.14 -11.90
C PHE A 356 -2.70 -26.67 -12.05
N LEU A 357 -3.18 -27.44 -11.07
CA LEU A 357 -3.17 -28.90 -11.07
C LEU A 357 -4.42 -29.55 -11.67
N GLY A 358 -5.35 -28.76 -12.22
CA GLY A 358 -6.59 -29.24 -12.84
C GLY A 358 -7.69 -29.64 -11.85
N ASP A 359 -7.51 -29.44 -10.55
CA ASP A 359 -8.53 -29.67 -9.53
C ASP A 359 -9.45 -28.44 -9.41
N HIS A 360 -10.32 -28.27 -10.41
CA HIS A 360 -11.21 -27.11 -10.52
C HIS A 360 -12.28 -27.07 -9.42
N ALA A 361 -12.70 -28.23 -8.91
CA ALA A 361 -13.69 -28.30 -7.83
C ALA A 361 -13.12 -27.75 -6.52
N LEU A 362 -11.92 -28.21 -6.14
CA LEU A 362 -11.26 -27.71 -4.93
C LEU A 362 -10.80 -26.25 -5.10
N CYS A 363 -10.37 -25.85 -6.31
CA CYS A 363 -10.10 -24.45 -6.61
C CYS A 363 -11.30 -23.55 -6.26
N ARG A 364 -12.50 -23.87 -6.77
CA ARG A 364 -13.72 -23.08 -6.51
C ARG A 364 -14.03 -22.99 -5.02
N ALA A 365 -14.01 -24.13 -4.32
CA ALA A 365 -14.31 -24.17 -2.88
C ALA A 365 -13.34 -23.28 -2.07
N GLU A 366 -12.05 -23.32 -2.39
CA GLU A 366 -11.03 -22.55 -1.69
C GLU A 366 -11.08 -21.05 -2.02
N LEU A 367 -11.49 -20.67 -3.24
CA LEU A 367 -11.78 -19.26 -3.59
C LEU A 367 -12.96 -18.71 -2.80
N GLU A 368 -14.03 -19.49 -2.64
CA GLU A 368 -15.18 -19.10 -1.82
C GLU A 368 -14.80 -18.91 -0.35
N ILE A 369 -13.99 -19.81 0.22
CA ILE A 369 -13.48 -19.68 1.58
C ILE A 369 -12.63 -18.41 1.71
N ALA A 370 -11.71 -18.15 0.77
CA ALA A 370 -10.90 -16.94 0.77
C ALA A 370 -11.74 -15.67 0.76
N GLN A 371 -12.74 -15.60 -0.14
CA GLN A 371 -13.64 -14.47 -0.28
C GLN A 371 -14.47 -14.24 1.00
N GLN A 372 -15.04 -15.29 1.58
CA GLN A 372 -15.82 -15.19 2.82
C GLN A 372 -14.97 -14.76 4.01
N THR A 373 -13.71 -15.22 4.05
CA THR A 373 -12.76 -14.89 5.13
C THR A 373 -12.32 -13.43 5.06
N ASN A 374 -12.05 -12.90 3.86
CA ASN A 374 -11.72 -11.49 3.67
C ASN A 374 -12.32 -10.90 2.38
N PRO A 375 -13.59 -10.43 2.41
CA PRO A 375 -14.25 -9.83 1.25
C PRO A 375 -13.80 -8.40 0.95
N PHE A 376 -12.80 -7.90 1.70
CA PHE A 376 -12.28 -6.54 1.55
C PHE A 376 -10.91 -6.51 0.85
N ASP A 377 -10.32 -7.67 0.56
CA ASP A 377 -9.07 -7.77 -0.17
C ASP A 377 -9.34 -7.82 -1.68
N THR A 378 -8.98 -6.75 -2.37
CA THR A 378 -9.20 -6.60 -3.81
C THR A 378 -8.49 -7.67 -4.63
N SER A 379 -7.36 -8.20 -4.16
CA SER A 379 -6.61 -9.27 -4.84
C SER A 379 -7.35 -10.60 -4.73
N ILE A 380 -7.99 -10.86 -3.60
CA ILE A 380 -8.86 -12.03 -3.40
C ILE A 380 -10.10 -11.91 -4.27
N GLU A 381 -10.77 -10.75 -4.29
CA GLU A 381 -11.93 -10.51 -5.15
C GLU A 381 -11.59 -10.69 -6.64
N TYR A 382 -10.42 -10.22 -7.08
CA TYR A 382 -9.97 -10.45 -8.44
C TYR A 382 -9.77 -11.95 -8.72
N LEU A 383 -9.05 -12.66 -7.84
CA LEU A 383 -8.78 -14.08 -8.04
C LEU A 383 -10.05 -14.94 -7.95
N TYR A 384 -11.04 -14.51 -7.16
CA TYR A 384 -12.36 -15.10 -7.13
C TYR A 384 -13.05 -14.96 -8.50
N GLY A 385 -13.17 -13.74 -9.02
CA GLY A 385 -13.78 -13.49 -10.34
C GLY A 385 -13.03 -14.18 -11.49
N PHE A 386 -11.69 -14.10 -11.47
CA PHE A 386 -10.83 -14.80 -12.42
C PHE A 386 -11.01 -16.32 -12.33
N GLY A 387 -11.00 -16.88 -11.13
CA GLY A 387 -11.18 -18.31 -10.91
C GLY A 387 -12.54 -18.82 -11.36
N LEU A 388 -13.63 -18.08 -11.07
CA LEU A 388 -14.97 -18.40 -11.59
C LEU A 388 -14.98 -18.50 -13.11
N TYR A 389 -14.38 -17.50 -13.79
CA TYR A 389 -14.30 -17.48 -15.25
C TYR A 389 -13.49 -18.67 -15.78
N MET A 390 -12.29 -18.87 -15.25
CA MET A 390 -11.39 -19.92 -15.74
C MET A 390 -11.94 -21.32 -15.45
N THR A 391 -12.69 -21.52 -14.38
CA THR A 391 -13.28 -22.83 -14.08
C THR A 391 -14.62 -23.08 -14.77
N GLY A 392 -15.10 -22.14 -15.62
CA GLY A 392 -16.23 -22.34 -16.54
C GLY A 392 -17.44 -21.43 -16.32
N ASP A 393 -17.52 -20.66 -15.23
CA ASP A 393 -18.61 -19.70 -14.99
C ASP A 393 -18.20 -18.30 -15.46
N LYS A 394 -18.16 -18.14 -16.79
CA LYS A 394 -17.71 -16.91 -17.45
C LYS A 394 -18.55 -15.69 -17.08
N VAL A 395 -19.86 -15.88 -16.92
CA VAL A 395 -20.80 -14.78 -16.62
C VAL A 395 -20.57 -14.25 -15.22
N ALA A 396 -20.56 -15.13 -14.20
CA ALA A 396 -20.33 -14.71 -12.83
C ALA A 396 -18.92 -14.12 -12.65
N GLY A 397 -17.91 -14.72 -13.29
CA GLY A 397 -16.54 -14.22 -13.25
C GLY A 397 -16.39 -12.80 -13.80
N MET A 398 -16.97 -12.52 -14.97
CA MET A 398 -16.95 -11.17 -15.56
C MET A 398 -17.77 -10.16 -14.74
N GLN A 399 -18.90 -10.57 -14.16
CA GLN A 399 -19.69 -9.71 -13.28
C GLN A 399 -18.88 -9.31 -12.02
N ALA A 400 -18.18 -10.26 -11.40
CA ALA A 400 -17.34 -10.00 -10.24
C ALA A 400 -16.21 -9.03 -10.57
N ILE A 401 -15.47 -9.25 -11.66
CA ILE A 401 -14.40 -8.33 -12.09
C ILE A 401 -14.95 -6.94 -12.42
N LYS A 402 -16.09 -6.85 -13.11
CA LYS A 402 -16.72 -5.55 -13.42
C LYS A 402 -17.13 -4.80 -12.15
N ALA A 403 -17.68 -5.49 -11.16
CA ALA A 403 -18.03 -4.88 -9.88
C ALA A 403 -16.79 -4.39 -9.13
N LEU A 404 -15.71 -5.19 -9.12
CA LEU A 404 -14.43 -4.83 -8.52
C LEU A 404 -13.81 -3.58 -9.19
N MET A 405 -13.81 -3.55 -10.53
CA MET A 405 -13.28 -2.43 -11.32
C MET A 405 -14.13 -1.17 -11.25
N ALA A 406 -15.36 -1.23 -10.71
CA ALA A 406 -16.18 -0.04 -10.48
C ALA A 406 -15.80 0.72 -9.19
N ILE A 407 -14.98 0.13 -8.32
CA ILE A 407 -14.64 0.73 -7.03
C ILE A 407 -13.55 1.81 -7.22
N PRO A 408 -13.64 2.96 -6.55
CA PRO A 408 -12.69 4.06 -6.76
C PRO A 408 -11.40 3.84 -5.96
N PHE A 409 -10.43 3.18 -6.59
CA PHE A 409 -9.05 3.03 -6.13
C PHE A 409 -8.08 2.90 -7.31
N PRO A 410 -6.77 3.14 -7.13
CA PRO A 410 -5.77 2.87 -8.17
C PRO A 410 -5.71 1.37 -8.48
N GLN A 411 -6.23 0.98 -9.65
CA GLN A 411 -6.30 -0.43 -10.06
C GLN A 411 -4.96 -0.89 -10.65
N PRO A 412 -4.46 -2.08 -10.27
CA PRO A 412 -3.33 -2.67 -10.96
C PRO A 412 -3.66 -3.01 -12.42
N ASP A 413 -2.73 -2.72 -13.33
CA ASP A 413 -2.85 -2.94 -14.78
C ASP A 413 -3.32 -4.36 -15.16
N TRP A 414 -2.89 -5.37 -14.39
CA TRP A 414 -3.25 -6.77 -14.62
C TRP A 414 -4.73 -7.07 -14.39
N TYR A 415 -5.52 -6.16 -13.82
CA TYR A 415 -6.98 -6.30 -13.73
C TYR A 415 -7.63 -6.33 -15.12
N HIS A 416 -6.97 -5.76 -16.12
CA HIS A 416 -7.44 -5.75 -17.50
C HIS A 416 -7.17 -7.05 -18.26
N VAL A 417 -6.39 -7.99 -17.70
CA VAL A 417 -6.08 -9.28 -18.36
C VAL A 417 -7.36 -10.09 -18.62
N LEU A 418 -8.22 -10.27 -17.61
CA LEU A 418 -9.44 -11.07 -17.81
C LEU A 418 -10.44 -10.41 -18.77
N PRO A 419 -10.77 -9.11 -18.62
CA PRO A 419 -11.57 -8.40 -19.62
C PRO A 419 -11.01 -8.50 -21.03
N PHE A 420 -9.69 -8.35 -21.21
CA PHE A 420 -9.03 -8.53 -22.50
C PHE A 420 -9.28 -9.94 -23.05
N LEU A 421 -9.01 -10.98 -22.26
CA LEU A 421 -9.19 -12.37 -22.67
C LEU A 421 -10.65 -12.64 -23.06
N HIS A 422 -11.60 -12.08 -22.33
CA HIS A 422 -13.01 -12.20 -22.64
C HIS A 422 -13.34 -11.56 -24.00
N ALA A 423 -13.03 -10.27 -24.18
CA ALA A 423 -13.31 -9.54 -25.42
C ALA A 423 -12.61 -10.17 -26.64
N PHE A 424 -11.35 -10.60 -26.47
CA PHE A 424 -10.58 -11.25 -27.52
C PHE A 424 -11.20 -12.59 -27.95
N ASN A 425 -11.67 -13.39 -26.99
CA ASN A 425 -12.32 -14.67 -27.27
C ASN A 425 -13.66 -14.49 -28.00
N GLU A 426 -14.46 -13.50 -27.60
CA GLU A 426 -15.74 -13.15 -28.26
C GLU A 426 -15.54 -12.49 -29.65
N GLY A 427 -14.30 -12.15 -30.03
CA GLY A 427 -13.99 -11.53 -31.33
C GLY A 427 -14.20 -10.01 -31.35
N HIS A 428 -14.40 -9.38 -30.20
CA HIS A 428 -14.47 -7.93 -30.06
C HIS A 428 -13.06 -7.33 -30.02
N TYR A 429 -12.31 -7.44 -31.13
CA TYR A 429 -10.87 -7.12 -31.14
C TYR A 429 -10.55 -5.64 -30.89
N THR A 430 -11.44 -4.70 -31.24
CA THR A 430 -11.26 -3.28 -30.93
C THR A 430 -11.36 -3.02 -29.43
N GLU A 431 -12.32 -3.65 -28.74
CA GLU A 431 -12.44 -3.59 -27.28
C GLU A 431 -11.26 -4.30 -26.61
N ALA A 432 -10.87 -5.47 -27.11
CA ALA A 432 -9.70 -6.21 -26.63
C ALA A 432 -8.42 -5.36 -26.71
N LEU A 433 -8.20 -4.63 -27.81
CA LEU A 433 -7.07 -3.72 -27.95
C LEU A 433 -7.12 -2.59 -26.91
N ALA A 434 -8.27 -1.94 -26.73
CA ALA A 434 -8.42 -0.87 -25.74
C ALA A 434 -8.12 -1.37 -24.32
N LEU A 435 -8.52 -2.60 -23.98
CA LEU A 435 -8.20 -3.22 -22.70
C LEU A 435 -6.72 -3.59 -22.59
N ALA A 436 -6.10 -4.07 -23.68
CA ALA A 436 -4.67 -4.40 -23.73
C ALA A 436 -3.77 -3.17 -23.55
N GLU A 437 -4.20 -1.99 -24.00
CA GLU A 437 -3.50 -0.72 -23.79
C GLU A 437 -3.45 -0.29 -22.32
N HIS A 438 -4.30 -0.86 -21.44
CA HIS A 438 -4.19 -0.64 -20.00
C HIS A 438 -3.22 -1.59 -19.30
N ILE A 439 -2.74 -2.64 -19.98
CA ILE A 439 -1.79 -3.61 -19.42
C ILE A 439 -0.37 -3.14 -19.74
N GLN A 440 0.18 -2.23 -18.91
CA GLN A 440 1.50 -1.64 -19.15
C GLN A 440 2.60 -2.33 -18.33
N HIS A 441 2.34 -2.64 -17.06
CA HIS A 441 3.33 -3.18 -16.13
C HIS A 441 2.95 -4.58 -15.62
N PHE A 442 2.83 -5.54 -16.54
CA PHE A 442 2.54 -6.94 -16.19
C PHE A 442 3.37 -7.98 -16.98
N GLY A 443 4.70 -7.84 -16.91
CA GLY A 443 5.62 -8.74 -17.61
C GLY A 443 5.46 -8.59 -19.11
N TYR A 444 5.22 -9.69 -19.80
CA TYR A 444 5.00 -9.73 -21.26
C TYR A 444 3.52 -9.65 -21.66
N TRP A 445 2.60 -9.61 -20.70
CA TRP A 445 1.17 -9.75 -20.98
C TRP A 445 0.60 -8.58 -21.79
N GLY A 446 1.14 -7.38 -21.59
CA GLY A 446 0.73 -6.19 -22.33
C GLY A 446 1.07 -6.29 -23.80
N GLU A 447 2.36 -6.56 -24.09
CA GLU A 447 2.89 -6.74 -25.44
C GLU A 447 2.17 -7.89 -26.14
N MET A 448 1.96 -9.00 -25.44
CA MET A 448 1.21 -10.14 -25.96
C MET A 448 -0.21 -9.76 -26.35
N ALA A 449 -0.94 -9.09 -25.46
CA ALA A 449 -2.34 -8.73 -25.67
C ALA A 449 -2.50 -7.72 -26.82
N ARG A 450 -1.62 -6.71 -26.90
CA ARG A 450 -1.59 -5.75 -28.01
C ARG A 450 -1.19 -6.41 -29.32
N CYS A 451 -0.17 -7.28 -29.30
CA CYS A 451 0.32 -8.01 -30.47
C CYS A 451 -0.79 -8.80 -31.18
N VAL A 452 -1.52 -9.64 -30.44
CA VAL A 452 -2.62 -10.44 -31.01
C VAL A 452 -3.81 -9.58 -31.44
N SER A 453 -4.10 -8.51 -30.71
CA SER A 453 -5.22 -7.61 -31.04
C SER A 453 -4.95 -6.81 -32.31
N TYR A 454 -3.75 -6.25 -32.47
CA TYR A 454 -3.35 -5.57 -33.71
C TYR A 454 -3.40 -6.49 -34.91
N PHE A 455 -2.96 -7.76 -34.76
CA PHE A 455 -3.00 -8.73 -35.84
C PHE A 455 -4.44 -9.01 -36.32
N GLN A 456 -5.35 -9.29 -35.39
CA GLN A 456 -6.76 -9.54 -35.70
C GLN A 456 -7.47 -8.32 -36.31
N LEU A 457 -6.96 -7.11 -36.07
CA LEU A 457 -7.43 -5.87 -36.67
C LEU A 457 -6.75 -5.53 -38.02
N GLY A 458 -5.90 -6.41 -38.55
CA GLY A 458 -5.17 -6.19 -39.80
C GLY A 458 -4.04 -5.16 -39.71
N GLN A 459 -3.64 -4.75 -38.49
CA GLN A 459 -2.55 -3.78 -38.25
C GLN A 459 -1.20 -4.50 -38.11
N THR A 460 -0.78 -5.22 -39.16
CA THR A 460 0.37 -6.14 -39.13
C THR A 460 1.66 -5.46 -38.69
N GLU A 461 1.98 -4.25 -39.16
CA GLU A 461 3.21 -3.54 -38.75
C GLU A 461 3.27 -3.29 -37.24
N ARG A 462 2.15 -2.91 -36.62
CA ARG A 462 2.09 -2.67 -35.17
C ARG A 462 2.17 -3.96 -34.39
N SER A 463 1.50 -5.01 -34.87
CA SER A 463 1.58 -6.35 -34.30
C SER A 463 3.04 -6.86 -34.26
N LEU A 464 3.78 -6.71 -35.36
CA LEU A 464 5.18 -7.13 -35.44
C LEU A 464 6.09 -6.33 -34.51
N ARG A 465 5.84 -5.04 -34.28
CA ARG A 465 6.58 -4.25 -33.28
C ARG A 465 6.35 -4.76 -31.86
N GLU A 466 5.09 -5.00 -31.48
CA GLU A 466 4.77 -5.58 -30.17
C GLU A 466 5.38 -6.98 -30.00
N LEU A 467 5.43 -7.78 -31.06
CA LEU A 467 6.08 -9.09 -31.04
C LEU A 467 7.60 -8.97 -30.83
N GLN A 468 8.25 -7.97 -31.43
CA GLN A 468 9.67 -7.69 -31.19
C GLN A 468 9.94 -7.30 -29.73
N GLU A 469 9.10 -6.45 -29.15
CA GLU A 469 9.18 -6.09 -27.71
C GLU A 469 8.98 -7.32 -26.81
N LEU A 470 7.99 -8.18 -27.13
CA LEU A 470 7.75 -9.42 -26.41
C LEU A 470 9.00 -10.33 -26.37
N PHE A 471 9.75 -10.44 -27.47
CA PHE A 471 11.00 -11.21 -27.52
C PHE A 471 12.10 -10.65 -26.62
N GLN A 472 12.10 -9.34 -26.32
CA GLN A 472 13.06 -8.75 -25.39
C GLN A 472 12.77 -9.16 -23.94
N TYR A 473 11.50 -9.29 -23.57
CA TYR A 473 11.09 -9.64 -22.21
C TYR A 473 11.07 -11.14 -21.95
N ASN A 474 10.64 -11.94 -22.93
CA ASN A 474 10.54 -13.39 -22.75
C ASN A 474 10.61 -14.14 -24.09
N SER A 475 11.83 -14.49 -24.50
CA SER A 475 12.08 -15.30 -25.69
C SER A 475 11.62 -16.76 -25.56
N VAL A 476 11.35 -17.24 -24.33
CA VAL A 476 11.00 -18.62 -24.01
C VAL A 476 9.52 -18.92 -24.28
N LEU A 477 8.61 -17.96 -24.03
CA LEU A 477 7.17 -18.09 -24.32
C LEU A 477 6.83 -18.60 -25.70
N LEU A 478 7.74 -18.36 -26.64
CA LEU A 478 7.52 -18.57 -28.05
C LEU A 478 8.24 -19.81 -28.60
N ASN A 479 9.13 -20.41 -27.81
CA ASN A 479 9.81 -21.65 -28.17
C ASN A 479 9.04 -22.83 -27.55
N ASN A 480 8.38 -23.63 -28.39
CA ASN A 480 7.59 -24.82 -28.04
C ASN A 480 8.40 -25.96 -27.36
N GLN A 481 9.56 -25.68 -26.75
CA GLN A 481 10.43 -26.67 -26.11
C GLN A 481 10.36 -26.67 -24.57
N ASN A 482 9.37 -26.03 -23.95
CA ASN A 482 9.09 -26.30 -22.54
C ASN A 482 8.45 -27.69 -22.41
N SER A 483 9.31 -28.70 -22.26
CA SER A 483 8.96 -30.07 -21.88
C SER A 483 8.47 -30.19 -20.44
N ASP A 484 8.46 -29.08 -19.69
CA ASP A 484 7.96 -28.99 -18.33
C ASP A 484 6.52 -28.48 -18.40
N ASN A 485 5.57 -29.10 -17.67
CA ASN A 485 4.11 -28.85 -17.69
C ASN A 485 3.67 -27.42 -17.26
N ARG A 486 4.56 -26.42 -17.35
CA ARG A 486 4.38 -25.03 -16.91
C ARG A 486 3.63 -24.15 -17.92
N SER A 487 3.11 -24.69 -19.02
CA SER A 487 2.41 -23.89 -20.04
C SER A 487 1.05 -23.40 -19.53
N ILE A 488 0.96 -22.09 -19.27
CA ILE A 488 -0.29 -21.39 -18.95
C ILE A 488 -1.34 -21.51 -20.08
N PHE A 489 -0.90 -21.77 -21.32
CA PHE A 489 -1.74 -21.83 -22.51
C PHE A 489 -2.48 -23.16 -22.71
N SER A 490 -2.35 -24.09 -21.77
CA SER A 490 -3.14 -25.32 -21.74
C SER A 490 -4.65 -25.03 -21.57
N HIS A 491 -4.99 -23.90 -20.95
CA HIS A 491 -6.37 -23.51 -20.70
C HIS A 491 -7.10 -23.00 -21.95
N GLU A 492 -8.38 -23.36 -22.10
CA GLU A 492 -9.22 -23.00 -23.25
C GLU A 492 -9.27 -21.49 -23.51
N ALA A 493 -9.43 -20.68 -22.45
CA ALA A 493 -9.49 -19.22 -22.56
C ALA A 493 -8.23 -18.56 -23.16
N LEU A 494 -7.09 -19.27 -23.16
CA LEU A 494 -5.81 -18.78 -23.67
C LEU A 494 -5.44 -19.40 -25.03
N LYS A 495 -6.15 -20.45 -25.49
CA LYS A 495 -5.85 -21.14 -26.75
C LYS A 495 -5.89 -20.23 -27.97
N LYS A 496 -6.90 -19.35 -28.06
CA LYS A 496 -7.05 -18.40 -29.18
C LYS A 496 -5.92 -17.38 -29.24
N VAL A 497 -5.47 -16.90 -28.08
CA VAL A 497 -4.32 -16.00 -27.97
C VAL A 497 -3.06 -16.72 -28.46
N LEU A 498 -2.81 -17.94 -27.99
CA LEU A 498 -1.65 -18.72 -28.40
C LEU A 498 -1.65 -19.05 -29.90
N SER A 499 -2.79 -19.50 -30.45
CA SER A 499 -2.89 -19.81 -31.88
C SER A 499 -2.61 -18.58 -32.73
N THR A 500 -3.15 -17.42 -32.33
CA THR A 500 -2.89 -16.14 -33.00
C THR A 500 -1.40 -15.77 -32.94
N LEU A 501 -0.73 -15.92 -31.79
CA LEU A 501 0.72 -15.70 -31.69
C LEU A 501 1.52 -16.65 -32.58
N GLN A 502 1.10 -17.91 -32.72
CA GLN A 502 1.76 -18.87 -33.60
C GLN A 502 1.60 -18.49 -35.07
N GLU A 503 0.42 -18.02 -35.48
CA GLU A 503 0.18 -17.50 -36.83
C GLU A 503 1.07 -16.28 -37.14
N ILE A 504 1.16 -15.31 -36.21
CA ILE A 504 2.00 -14.11 -36.39
C ILE A 504 3.47 -14.49 -36.60
N LYS A 505 3.99 -15.48 -35.85
CA LYS A 505 5.39 -15.94 -36.02
C LYS A 505 5.66 -16.53 -37.39
N GLN A 506 4.72 -17.28 -37.95
CA GLN A 506 4.91 -17.90 -39.26
C GLN A 506 5.10 -16.83 -40.34
N LEU A 507 4.54 -15.63 -40.16
CA LEU A 507 4.74 -14.49 -41.05
C LEU A 507 6.12 -13.81 -40.94
N ILE A 508 6.91 -14.10 -39.90
CA ILE A 508 8.30 -13.59 -39.75
C ILE A 508 9.30 -14.51 -40.45
N ILE A 509 8.96 -15.80 -40.62
CA ILE A 509 9.83 -16.82 -41.21
C ILE A 509 9.75 -16.80 -42.76
N ILE A 510 8.73 -16.15 -43.31
CA ILE A 510 8.52 -15.89 -44.75
C ILE A 510 9.07 -14.49 -45.07
#